data_AF-A0A928WXD0-F1
#
_entry.id   AF-A0A928WXD0-F1
#
_cell.length_a   1.000
_cell.length_b   1.000
_cell.length_c   1.000
_cell.angle_alpha   90.00
_cell.angle_beta   90.00
_cell.angle_gamma   90.00
#
_symmetry.space_group_name_H-M   'P 1'
#
loop_
_entity.id
_entity.type
_entity.pdbx_description
1 polymer ?
#
loop_
_entity_poly.entity_id
_entity_poly.type
_entity_poly.pdbx_seq_one_letter_code
_entity_poly.pdbx_strand_id
1 'polypeptide(L)'
;MSSPESLLPELNIPQGTLPDVADALRHWREHRPKMYTELYQSGTLLETANAAFEATVDEEEQIHFALIRQGYDSPTAFIMAKQAVRERYIYLPTEEDVPELMTTETGLYTYQPEPDD
;
A
#
# COMPACT_ATOMS: atom_id res chain seq x y z
N MET A 1 -9.32 26.29 -25.36
CA MET A 1 -8.14 25.94 -24.56
C MET A 1 -8.32 24.49 -24.17
N SER A 2 -7.65 23.57 -24.84
CA SER A 2 -7.72 22.16 -24.47
C SER A 2 -6.74 21.98 -23.32
N SER A 3 -7.24 21.89 -22.09
CA SER A 3 -6.45 21.32 -21.00
C SER A 3 -5.98 19.95 -21.48
N PRO A 4 -4.69 19.60 -21.35
CA PRO A 4 -4.33 18.20 -21.47
C PRO A 4 -5.01 17.51 -20.29
N GLU A 5 -6.14 16.86 -20.54
CA GLU A 5 -6.61 15.78 -19.67
C GLU A 5 -5.40 14.84 -19.55
N SER A 6 -4.72 14.89 -18.41
CA SER A 6 -3.67 13.95 -18.05
C SER A 6 -4.38 12.60 -17.94
N LEU A 7 -4.43 11.87 -19.05
CA LEU A 7 -5.02 10.54 -19.12
C LEU A 7 -4.21 9.67 -18.15
N LEU A 8 -4.81 9.35 -17.00
CA LEU A 8 -4.22 8.42 -16.04
C LEU A 8 -3.88 7.13 -16.78
N PRO A 9 -2.68 6.55 -16.58
CA PRO A 9 -2.32 5.32 -17.25
C PRO A 9 -3.36 4.22 -16.99
N GLU A 10 -3.57 3.38 -18.00
CA GLU A 10 -4.55 2.29 -17.90
C GLU A 10 -4.18 1.34 -16.76
N LEU A 11 -5.20 0.83 -16.08
CA LEU A 11 -5.02 -0.21 -15.07
C LEU A 11 -4.84 -1.56 -15.78
N ASN A 12 -3.61 -2.06 -15.78
CA ASN A 12 -3.29 -3.40 -16.25
C ASN A 12 -2.95 -4.29 -15.05
N ILE A 13 -3.83 -5.25 -14.74
CA ILE A 13 -3.61 -6.25 -13.71
C ILE A 13 -3.35 -7.58 -14.44
N PRO A 14 -2.11 -8.08 -14.47
CA PRO A 14 -1.80 -9.35 -15.11
C PRO A 14 -2.62 -10.51 -14.56
N GLN A 15 -2.92 -11.50 -15.41
CA GLN A 15 -3.56 -12.72 -14.95
C GLN A 15 -2.67 -13.45 -13.93
N GLY A 16 -3.27 -13.88 -12.81
CA GLY A 16 -2.54 -14.53 -11.72
C GLY A 16 -1.97 -13.56 -10.67
N THR A 17 -2.20 -12.26 -10.82
CA THR A 17 -1.88 -11.27 -9.78
C THR A 17 -2.62 -11.59 -8.48
N LEU A 18 -1.89 -11.54 -7.35
CA LEU A 18 -2.47 -11.77 -6.03
C LEU A 18 -3.53 -10.70 -5.70
N PRO A 19 -4.59 -11.05 -4.93
CA PRO A 19 -5.67 -10.10 -4.62
C PRO A 19 -5.18 -8.78 -4.00
N ASP A 20 -4.27 -8.83 -3.03
CA ASP A 20 -3.75 -7.63 -2.36
C ASP A 20 -2.90 -6.74 -3.29
N VAL A 21 -2.15 -7.34 -4.22
CA VAL A 21 -1.42 -6.61 -5.26
C VAL A 21 -2.40 -5.94 -6.23
N ALA A 22 -3.47 -6.63 -6.63
CA ALA A 22 -4.51 -6.07 -7.47
C ALA A 22 -5.26 -4.93 -6.76
N ASP A 23 -5.47 -5.04 -5.45
CA ASP A 23 -6.08 -4.00 -4.62
C ASP A 23 -5.16 -2.77 -4.51
N ALA A 24 -3.85 -2.96 -4.30
CA ALA A 24 -2.87 -1.86 -4.33
C ALA A 24 -2.94 -1.09 -5.65
N LEU A 25 -2.88 -1.80 -6.79
CA LEU A 25 -2.92 -1.17 -8.11
C LEU A 25 -4.21 -0.38 -8.36
N ARG A 26 -5.36 -0.90 -7.93
CA ARG A 26 -6.64 -0.18 -8.02
C ARG A 26 -6.66 1.05 -7.12
N HIS A 27 -6.29 0.87 -5.86
CA HIS A 27 -6.32 1.90 -4.83
C HIS A 27 -5.38 3.05 -5.18
N TRP A 28 -4.14 2.75 -5.56
CA TRP A 28 -3.15 3.76 -5.93
C TRP A 28 -3.59 4.54 -7.16
N ARG A 29 -4.20 3.90 -8.15
CA ARG A 29 -4.71 4.62 -9.33
C ARG A 29 -5.83 5.60 -8.98
N GLU A 30 -6.69 5.26 -8.01
CA GLU A 30 -7.82 6.08 -7.60
C GLU A 30 -7.43 7.19 -6.63
N HIS A 31 -6.62 6.87 -5.61
CA HIS A 31 -6.33 7.76 -4.49
C HIS A 31 -4.96 8.42 -4.56
N ARG A 32 -4.03 7.81 -5.31
CA ARG A 32 -2.65 8.32 -5.49
C ARG A 32 -2.25 8.39 -6.97
N PRO A 33 -3.01 9.13 -7.80
CA PRO A 33 -2.84 9.13 -9.25
C PRO A 33 -1.47 9.60 -9.75
N LYS A 34 -0.80 10.54 -9.07
CA LYS A 34 0.55 10.99 -9.44
C LYS A 34 1.56 9.89 -9.14
N MET A 35 1.53 9.32 -7.94
CA MET A 35 2.41 8.20 -7.56
C MET A 35 2.23 7.02 -8.53
N TYR A 36 0.98 6.65 -8.83
CA TYR A 36 0.67 5.60 -9.79
C TYR A 36 1.25 5.90 -11.18
N THR A 37 1.12 7.15 -11.63
CA THR A 37 1.62 7.58 -12.95
C THR A 37 3.14 7.56 -13.01
N GLU A 38 3.82 8.02 -11.98
CA GLU A 38 5.29 8.02 -11.88
C GLU A 38 5.84 6.58 -11.90
N LEU A 39 5.26 5.70 -11.08
CA LEU A 39 5.60 4.28 -11.04
C LEU A 39 5.32 3.56 -12.37
N TYR A 40 4.24 3.96 -13.06
CA TYR A 40 3.94 3.42 -14.39
C TYR A 40 4.99 3.88 -15.41
N GLN A 41 5.36 5.16 -15.41
CA GLN A 41 6.34 5.74 -16.33
C GLN A 41 7.75 5.20 -16.10
N SER A 42 8.13 4.89 -14.85
CA SER A 42 9.39 4.22 -14.52
C SER A 42 9.39 2.73 -14.86
N GLY A 43 8.22 2.13 -15.12
CA GLY A 43 8.08 0.69 -15.34
C GLY A 43 8.15 -0.16 -14.07
N THR A 44 8.14 0.46 -12.88
CA THR A 44 8.31 -0.24 -11.59
C THR A 44 6.99 -0.43 -10.83
N LEU A 45 5.85 -0.04 -11.40
CA LEU A 45 4.53 -0.10 -10.75
C LEU A 45 4.17 -1.49 -10.21
N LEU A 46 4.24 -2.53 -11.04
CA LEU A 46 3.89 -3.89 -10.61
C LEU A 46 4.89 -4.43 -9.59
N GLU A 47 6.19 -4.17 -9.78
CA GLU A 47 7.23 -4.56 -8.83
C GLU A 47 7.00 -3.90 -7.47
N THR A 48 6.68 -2.61 -7.46
CA THR A 48 6.39 -1.86 -6.24
C THR A 48 5.12 -2.37 -5.55
N ALA A 49 4.08 -2.73 -6.30
CA ALA A 49 2.87 -3.32 -5.75
C ALA A 49 3.12 -4.72 -5.16
N ASN A 50 4.01 -5.52 -5.75
CA ASN A 50 4.43 -6.80 -5.17
C ASN A 50 5.28 -6.59 -3.92
N ALA A 51 6.23 -5.65 -3.93
CA ALA A 51 7.04 -5.31 -2.77
C ALA A 51 6.18 -4.79 -1.60
N ALA A 52 5.13 -4.01 -1.89
CA ALA A 52 4.14 -3.59 -0.89
C ALA A 52 3.45 -4.79 -0.26
N PHE A 53 3.01 -5.76 -1.07
CA PHE A 53 2.40 -6.99 -0.57
C PHE A 53 3.39 -7.84 0.25
N GLU A 54 4.63 -8.02 -0.21
CA GLU A 54 5.65 -8.76 0.53
C GLU A 54 5.91 -8.12 1.90
N ALA A 55 6.01 -6.79 1.96
CA ALA A 55 6.13 -6.06 3.22
C ALA A 55 4.91 -6.26 4.14
N THR A 56 3.69 -6.36 3.58
CA THR A 56 2.52 -6.70 4.41
C THR A 56 2.66 -8.07 5.07
N VAL A 57 3.17 -9.08 4.37
CA VAL A 57 3.32 -10.44 4.91
C VAL A 57 4.36 -10.46 6.03
N ASP A 58 5.52 -9.84 5.80
CA ASP A 58 6.63 -9.83 6.75
C ASP A 58 6.30 -9.07 8.04
N GLU A 59 5.55 -7.97 7.94
CA GLU A 59 5.19 -7.15 9.09
C GLU A 59 3.94 -7.66 9.82
N GLU A 60 3.02 -8.31 9.10
CA GLU A 60 1.81 -8.90 9.70
C GLU A 60 2.21 -9.93 10.76
N GLU A 61 3.15 -10.81 10.45
CA GLU A 61 3.61 -11.85 11.38
C GLU A 61 4.15 -11.23 12.68
N GLN A 62 4.91 -10.13 12.56
CA GLN A 62 5.49 -9.42 13.70
C GLN A 62 4.40 -8.79 14.58
N ILE A 63 3.43 -8.10 13.97
CA ILE A 63 2.32 -7.46 14.68
C ILE A 63 1.41 -8.54 15.31
N HIS A 64 1.16 -9.63 14.59
CA HIS A 64 0.36 -10.76 15.05
C HIS A 64 0.93 -11.35 16.34
N PHE A 65 2.23 -11.67 16.36
CA PHE A 65 2.90 -12.18 17.55
C PHE A 65 2.95 -11.15 18.69
N ALA A 66 3.11 -9.87 18.38
CA ALA A 66 3.09 -8.81 19.40
C ALA A 66 1.71 -8.73 20.08
N LEU A 67 0.62 -8.79 19.31
CA LEU A 67 -0.75 -8.77 19.84
C LEU A 67 -1.05 -10.02 20.68
N ILE A 68 -0.62 -11.21 20.26
CA ILE A 68 -0.76 -12.43 21.08
C ILE A 68 -0.04 -12.25 22.43
N ARG A 69 1.17 -11.68 22.44
CA ARG A 69 1.92 -11.41 23.69
C ARG A 69 1.23 -10.38 24.59
N GLN A 70 0.42 -9.49 24.01
CA GLN A 70 -0.41 -8.53 24.75
C GLN A 70 -1.72 -9.15 25.29
N GLY A 71 -2.00 -10.42 24.97
CA GLY A 71 -3.15 -11.17 25.51
C GLY A 71 -4.34 -11.29 24.56
N TYR A 72 -4.23 -10.83 23.31
CA TYR A 72 -5.26 -11.07 22.30
C TYR A 72 -5.26 -12.54 21.88
N ASP A 73 -6.44 -13.08 21.54
CA ASP A 73 -6.53 -14.40 20.93
C ASP A 73 -5.98 -14.36 19.49
N SER A 74 -5.43 -15.50 19.04
CA SER A 74 -4.73 -15.58 17.75
C SER A 74 -5.58 -15.15 16.54
N PRO A 75 -6.85 -15.59 16.38
CA PRO A 75 -7.72 -15.11 15.31
C PRO A 75 -7.94 -13.59 15.30
N THR A 76 -8.24 -12.99 16.46
CA THR A 76 -8.42 -11.53 16.57
C THR A 76 -7.13 -10.79 16.24
N ALA A 77 -6.01 -11.26 16.80
CA ALA A 77 -4.69 -10.68 16.56
C ALA A 77 -4.31 -10.72 15.07
N PHE A 78 -4.62 -11.81 14.37
CA PHE A 78 -4.36 -11.94 12.94
C PHE A 78 -5.17 -10.92 12.12
N ILE A 79 -6.47 -10.77 12.41
CA ILE A 79 -7.33 -9.79 11.72
C ILE A 79 -6.81 -8.37 11.94
N MET A 80 -6.45 -8.02 13.18
CA MET A 80 -5.90 -6.70 13.52
C MET A 80 -4.57 -6.44 12.83
N ALA A 81 -3.65 -7.41 12.84
CA ALA A 81 -2.35 -7.31 12.17
C ALA A 81 -2.53 -7.10 10.67
N LYS A 82 -3.37 -7.92 10.03
CA LYS A 82 -3.66 -7.83 8.59
C LYS A 82 -4.25 -6.46 8.22
N GLN A 83 -5.15 -5.92 9.03
CA GLN A 83 -5.70 -4.59 8.78
C GLN A 83 -4.62 -3.52 8.89
N ALA A 84 -3.81 -3.55 9.95
CA ALA A 84 -2.77 -2.56 10.19
C ALA A 84 -1.76 -2.49 9.03
N VAL A 85 -1.27 -3.63 8.53
CA VAL A 85 -0.30 -3.64 7.43
C VAL A 85 -0.92 -3.22 6.09
N ARG A 86 -2.19 -3.57 5.82
CA ARG A 86 -2.86 -3.16 4.58
C ARG A 86 -3.07 -1.65 4.55
N GLU A 87 -3.39 -1.02 5.67
CA GLU A 87 -3.48 0.44 5.78
C GLU A 87 -2.12 1.13 5.57
N ARG A 88 -1.03 0.49 6.01
CA ARG A 88 0.34 1.02 5.86
C ARG A 88 0.87 0.96 4.43
N TYR A 89 0.60 -0.12 3.68
CA TYR A 89 1.24 -0.37 2.39
C TYR A 89 0.30 -0.40 1.18
N ILE A 90 -0.95 -0.84 1.35
CA ILE A 90 -1.88 -1.09 0.25
C ILE A 90 -2.86 0.09 0.11
N TYR A 91 -3.56 0.42 1.19
CA TYR A 91 -4.58 1.46 1.26
C TYR A 91 -4.01 2.80 1.71
N LEU A 92 -2.97 3.25 1.01
CA LEU A 92 -2.29 4.51 1.29
C LEU A 92 -3.29 5.68 1.27
N PRO A 93 -3.14 6.68 2.17
CA PRO A 93 -4.01 7.85 2.18
C PRO A 93 -3.97 8.58 0.84
N THR A 94 -4.95 9.44 0.57
CA THR A 94 -4.97 10.20 -0.69
C THR A 94 -3.76 11.15 -0.77
N GLU A 95 -3.40 11.55 -2.00
CA GLU A 95 -2.40 12.61 -2.20
C GLU A 95 -2.80 13.97 -1.65
N GLU A 96 -4.09 14.21 -1.42
CA GLU A 96 -4.58 15.45 -0.81
C GLU A 96 -4.39 15.44 0.70
N ASP A 97 -4.68 14.30 1.34
CA ASP A 97 -4.57 14.14 2.79
C ASP A 97 -3.11 14.07 3.26
N VAL A 98 -2.30 13.30 2.53
CA VAL A 98 -0.88 13.10 2.86
C VAL A 98 -0.08 13.24 1.57
N PRO A 99 0.38 14.44 1.18
CA PRO A 99 1.04 14.67 -0.11
C PRO A 99 2.32 13.85 -0.30
N GLU A 100 3.12 13.70 0.76
CA GLU A 100 4.39 12.99 0.76
C GLU A 100 4.29 11.77 1.68
N LEU A 101 4.56 10.59 1.12
CA LEU A 101 4.65 9.35 1.88
C LEU A 101 6.07 9.14 2.40
N MET A 102 6.18 8.40 3.50
CA MET A 102 7.47 7.88 3.93
C MET A 102 7.94 6.81 2.95
N THR A 103 9.27 6.68 2.82
CA THR A 103 9.89 5.58 2.08
C THR A 103 10.76 4.75 3.02
N THR A 104 10.67 3.43 2.90
CA THR A 104 11.57 2.52 3.62
C THR A 104 12.99 2.64 3.08
N GLU A 105 13.96 2.02 3.74
CA GLU A 105 15.34 1.91 3.24
C GLU A 105 15.42 1.22 1.85
N THR A 106 14.43 0.40 1.53
CA THR A 106 14.29 -0.28 0.23
C THR A 106 13.54 0.56 -0.80
N GLY A 107 13.14 1.79 -0.46
CA GLY A 107 12.42 2.70 -1.35
C GLY A 107 10.92 2.40 -1.48
N LEU A 108 10.35 1.58 -0.60
CA LEU A 108 8.93 1.25 -0.61
C LEU A 108 8.11 2.36 0.05
N TYR A 109 7.02 2.77 -0.59
CA TYR A 109 6.08 3.73 -0.02
C TYR A 109 5.29 3.12 1.14
N THR A 110 5.23 3.86 2.25
CA THR A 110 4.47 3.46 3.43
C THR A 110 3.83 4.66 4.10
N TYR A 111 2.70 4.42 4.75
CA TYR A 111 2.03 5.38 5.61
C TYR A 111 2.04 4.88 7.05
N GLN A 112 2.67 5.64 7.94
CA GLN A 112 2.53 5.45 9.37
C GLN A 112 1.95 6.74 9.95
N PRO A 113 0.73 6.71 10.53
CA PRO A 113 0.23 7.88 11.23
C PRO A 113 1.19 8.23 12.37
N GLU A 114 1.46 9.52 12.57
CA GLU A 114 2.18 9.97 13.76
C GLU A 114 1.41 9.48 15.00
N PRO A 115 2.09 8.96 16.04
CA PRO A 115 1.40 8.63 17.28
C PRO A 115 0.75 9.89 17.83
N ASP A 116 -0.55 9.82 18.15
CA ASP A 116 -1.22 10.88 18.88
C ASP A 116 -0.47 11.11 20.20
N ASP A 117 0.14 12.30 20.36
CA ASP A 117 0.83 12.78 21.57
C ASP A 117 -0.11 12.87 22.80
#